data_AF-A0A3N5RAX3-F1
#
_entry.id   AF-A0A3N5RAX3-F1
#
_cell.length_a   1.000
_cell.length_b   1.000
_cell.length_c   1.000
_cell.angle_alpha   90.00
_cell.angle_beta   90.00
_cell.angle_gamma   90.00
#
_symmetry.space_group_name_H-M   'P 1'
#
loop_
_entity.id
_entity.type
_entity.pdbx_description
1 polymer ?
#
loop_
_entity_poly.entity_id
_entity_poly.type
_entity_poly.pdbx_seq_one_letter_code
_entity_poly.pdbx_strand_id
1 'polypeptide(L)'
;MTHSEPNRFTRAFDALDKVAKAIDAPLAIVGGMAAIRYGYPAMTDDIDVVASRDSLDLLLNHAPRFGLRVQWRSQSGWHTLSF
;
A
#
# COMPACT_ATOMS: atom_id res chain seq x y z
N MET A 1 29.17 -3.19 -4.82
CA MET A 1 27.80 -2.68 -4.61
C MET A 1 27.16 -3.57 -3.56
N THR A 2 27.01 -3.08 -2.33
CA THR A 2 26.26 -3.81 -1.30
C THR A 2 24.79 -3.72 -1.68
N HIS A 3 24.15 -4.86 -1.99
CA HIS A 3 22.70 -4.94 -2.07
C HIS A 3 22.16 -4.59 -0.67
N SER A 4 21.77 -3.32 -0.47
CA SER A 4 21.01 -2.94 0.71
C SER A 4 19.69 -3.67 0.67
N GLU A 5 19.32 -4.34 1.76
CA GLU A 5 17.97 -4.89 1.88
C GLU A 5 16.94 -3.79 1.54
N PRO A 6 15.91 -4.11 0.73
CA PRO A 6 14.88 -3.13 0.41
C PRO A 6 14.24 -2.64 1.71
N ASN A 7 14.25 -1.32 1.91
CA ASN A 7 13.67 -0.71 3.10
C ASN A 7 12.17 -1.08 3.21
N ARG A 8 11.58 -0.91 4.40
CA ARG A 8 10.18 -1.29 4.67
C ARG A 8 9.19 -0.74 3.62
N PHE A 9 9.41 0.48 3.14
CA PHE A 9 8.56 1.12 2.15
C PHE A 9 8.69 0.49 0.76
N THR A 10 9.90 0.11 0.35
CA THR A 10 10.15 -0.57 -0.94
C THR A 10 9.40 -1.90 -0.98
N ARG A 11 9.49 -2.70 0.09
CA ARG A 11 8.75 -3.97 0.19
C ARG A 11 7.24 -3.77 0.15
N ALA A 12 6.74 -2.75 0.84
CA ALA A 12 5.31 -2.42 0.84
C ALA A 12 4.84 -1.98 -0.55
N PHE A 13 5.59 -1.14 -1.29
CA PHE A 13 5.25 -0.78 -2.66
C PHE A 13 5.24 -1.98 -3.61
N ASP A 14 6.25 -2.84 -3.52
CA ASP A 14 6.29 -4.05 -4.36
C ASP A 14 5.09 -4.96 -4.11
N ALA A 15 4.65 -5.10 -2.85
CA ALA A 15 3.47 -5.88 -2.51
C ALA A 15 2.18 -5.20 -3.00
N LEU A 16 2.04 -3.89 -2.83
CA LEU A 16 0.88 -3.12 -3.31
C LEU A 16 0.76 -3.19 -4.84
N ASP A 17 1.86 -3.07 -5.57
CA ASP A 17 1.89 -3.20 -7.04
C ASP A 17 1.47 -4.60 -7.49
N LYS A 18 1.95 -5.65 -6.81
CA LYS A 18 1.53 -7.03 -7.08
C LYS A 18 0.05 -7.25 -6.81
N VAL A 19 -0.48 -6.70 -5.72
CA VAL A 19 -1.92 -6.76 -5.40
C VAL A 19 -2.73 -6.05 -6.49
N ALA A 20 -2.37 -4.82 -6.84
CA ALA A 20 -3.04 -4.02 -7.85
C ALA A 20 -3.15 -4.75 -9.19
N LYS A 21 -2.03 -5.34 -9.64
CA LYS A 21 -1.97 -6.15 -10.86
C LYS A 21 -2.82 -7.42 -10.76
N ALA A 22 -2.83 -8.08 -9.60
CA ALA A 22 -3.58 -9.32 -9.41
C ALA A 22 -5.10 -9.12 -9.41
N ILE A 23 -5.57 -7.95 -8.96
CA ILE A 23 -7.00 -7.62 -8.92
C ILE A 23 -7.45 -6.75 -10.10
N ASP A 24 -6.54 -6.45 -11.03
CA ASP A 24 -6.74 -5.53 -12.15
C ASP A 24 -7.40 -4.20 -11.74
N ALA A 25 -6.88 -3.57 -10.67
CA ALA A 25 -7.42 -2.33 -10.14
C ALA A 25 -6.35 -1.26 -9.95
N PRO A 26 -6.65 0.01 -10.31
CA PRO A 26 -5.76 1.11 -10.02
C PRO A 26 -5.74 1.43 -8.52
N LEU A 27 -4.54 1.66 -7.99
CA LEU A 27 -4.30 2.17 -6.64
C LEU A 27 -3.58 3.51 -6.74
N ALA A 28 -4.02 4.49 -5.95
CA ALA A 28 -3.37 5.79 -5.86
C ALA A 28 -2.63 5.91 -4.52
N ILE A 29 -1.32 6.18 -4.57
CA ILE A 29 -0.55 6.54 -3.37
C ILE A 29 -0.86 7.99 -3.04
N VAL A 30 -1.24 8.26 -1.79
CA VAL A 30 -1.58 9.59 -1.29
C VAL A 30 -0.79 9.90 -0.02
N GLY A 31 -1.11 11.02 0.64
CA GLY A 31 -0.50 11.37 1.93
C GLY A 31 0.99 11.71 1.85
N GLY A 32 1.72 11.41 2.93
CA GLY A 32 3.12 11.79 3.10
C GLY A 32 4.04 11.21 2.02
N MET A 33 3.81 9.96 1.61
CA MET A 33 4.61 9.34 0.55
C MET A 33 4.41 9.99 -0.81
N ALA A 34 3.18 10.43 -1.13
CA ALA A 34 2.92 11.20 -2.33
C ALA A 34 3.63 12.57 -2.27
N ALA A 35 3.57 13.25 -1.11
CA ALA A 35 4.26 14.53 -0.92
C ALA A 35 5.79 14.42 -1.15
N ILE A 36 6.42 13.40 -0.56
CA ILE A 36 7.86 13.12 -0.76
C ILE A 36 8.17 12.89 -2.25
N ARG A 37 7.34 12.09 -2.94
CA ARG A 37 7.53 11.80 -4.37
C ARG A 37 7.53 13.06 -5.24
N TYR A 38 6.76 14.08 -4.88
CA TYR A 38 6.71 15.36 -5.59
C TYR A 38 7.67 16.42 -5.06
N GLY A 39 8.63 16.02 -4.21
CA GLY A 39 9.70 16.91 -3.73
C GLY A 39 9.30 17.82 -2.58
N TYR A 40 8.15 17.60 -1.95
CA TYR A 40 7.76 18.33 -0.74
C TYR A 40 8.51 17.78 0.48
N PRO A 41 8.99 18.66 1.39
CA PRO A 41 9.63 18.23 2.62
C PRO A 41 8.58 17.64 3.57
N ALA A 42 8.55 16.31 3.68
CA ALA A 42 7.65 15.58 4.57
C ALA A 42 8.36 14.35 5.16
N MET A 43 7.82 13.86 6.27
CA MET A 43 8.17 12.59 6.90
C MET A 43 6.88 11.79 7.10
N THR A 44 6.96 10.49 6.95
CA THR A 44 5.83 9.58 7.14
C THR A 44 6.36 8.22 7.62
N ASP A 45 5.56 7.56 8.44
CA ASP A 45 5.84 6.22 8.95
C ASP A 45 5.04 5.14 8.23
N ASP A 46 4.13 5.54 7.34
CA ASP A 46 3.12 4.70 6.69
C ASP A 46 2.98 5.02 5.20
N ILE A 47 2.11 4.27 4.52
CA ILE A 47 1.75 4.49 3.12
C ILE A 47 0.24 4.56 3.06
N ASP A 48 -0.29 5.73 2.71
CA ASP A 48 -1.70 5.90 2.43
C ASP A 48 -2.00 5.52 0.98
N VAL A 49 -3.02 4.69 0.78
CA VAL A 49 -3.44 4.23 -0.54
C VAL A 49 -4.95 4.40 -0.67
N VAL A 50 -5.38 4.98 -1.79
CA VAL A 50 -6.78 5.07 -2.19
C VAL A 50 -7.05 4.04 -3.28
N ALA A 51 -8.14 3.30 -3.12
CA ALA A 51 -8.70 2.38 -4.10
C ALA A 51 -10.17 2.72 -4.35
N SER A 52 -10.72 2.24 -5.47
CA SER A 52 -12.17 2.30 -5.68
C SER A 52 -12.90 1.48 -4.60
N ARG A 53 -14.14 1.84 -4.27
CA ARG A 53 -14.97 1.09 -3.31
C ARG A 53 -15.10 -0.37 -3.73
N ASP A 54 -15.30 -0.60 -5.03
CA ASP A 54 -15.51 -1.94 -5.59
C ASP A 54 -14.25 -2.81 -5.51
N SER A 55 -13.07 -2.18 -5.48
CA SER A 55 -11.78 -2.86 -5.37
C SER A 55 -11.33 -3.11 -3.93
N LEU A 56 -11.94 -2.48 -2.92
CA LEU A 56 -11.49 -2.59 -1.52
C LEU A 56 -11.54 -4.04 -1.02
N ASP A 57 -12.66 -4.74 -1.21
CA ASP A 57 -12.78 -6.13 -0.76
C ASP A 57 -11.82 -7.06 -1.49
N LEU A 58 -11.63 -6.84 -2.80
CA LEU A 58 -10.66 -7.61 -3.59
C LEU A 58 -9.24 -7.40 -3.08
N LEU A 59 -8.84 -6.15 -2.83
CA LEU A 59 -7.55 -5.79 -2.26
C LEU A 59 -7.33 -6.48 -0.92
N LEU A 60 -8.28 -6.36 0.01
CA LEU A 60 -8.16 -6.93 1.36
C LEU A 60 -8.08 -8.46 1.36
N ASN A 61 -8.73 -9.10 0.39
CA ASN A 61 -8.72 -10.56 0.26
C ASN A 61 -7.45 -11.07 -0.47
N HIS A 62 -6.84 -10.27 -1.34
CA HIS A 62 -5.64 -10.67 -2.10
C HIS A 62 -4.33 -10.25 -1.42
N ALA A 63 -4.33 -9.16 -0.66
CA ALA A 63 -3.18 -8.61 0.05
C ALA A 63 -2.36 -9.66 0.84
N PRO A 64 -2.96 -10.60 1.59
CA PRO A 64 -2.20 -11.61 2.33
C PRO A 64 -1.34 -12.52 1.45
N ARG A 65 -1.72 -12.76 0.18
CA ARG A 65 -0.94 -13.58 -0.76
C ARG A 65 0.39 -12.93 -1.14
N PHE A 66 0.53 -11.62 -0.91
CA PHE A 66 1.71 -10.84 -1.24
C PHE A 66 2.42 -10.29 0.01
N GLY A 67 2.13 -10.86 1.18
CA GLY A 67 2.81 -10.53 2.44
C GLY A 67 2.17 -9.38 3.24
N LEU A 68 1.08 -8.78 2.75
CA LEU A 68 0.35 -7.74 3.47
C LEU A 68 -0.75 -8.37 4.35
N ARG A 69 -0.62 -8.27 5.67
CA ARG A 69 -1.62 -8.74 6.62
C ARG A 69 -2.66 -7.67 6.89
N VAL A 70 -3.94 -8.01 6.77
CA VAL A 70 -5.04 -7.12 7.18
C VAL A 70 -5.11 -7.09 8.71
N GLN A 71 -4.84 -5.93 9.31
CA GLN A 71 -4.91 -5.72 10.76
C GLN A 71 -6.31 -5.34 11.19
N TRP A 72 -6.96 -4.48 10.41
CA TRP A 72 -8.26 -3.94 10.78
C TRP A 72 -9.10 -3.67 9.53
N ARG A 73 -10.39 -4.03 9.62
CA ARG A 73 -11.40 -3.70 8.63
C ARG A 73 -12.44 -2.77 9.24
N SER A 74 -12.54 -1.56 8.71
CA SER A 74 -13.62 -0.64 9.06
C SER A 74 -14.81 -0.76 8.12
N GLN A 75 -16.00 -0.48 8.63
CA GLN A 75 -17.19 -0.27 7.81
C GLN A 75 -17.15 1.07 7.04
N SER A 76 -16.29 2.00 7.45
CA SER A 76 -16.14 3.31 6.79
C SER A 76 -15.31 3.26 5.50
N GLY A 77 -14.69 2.12 5.16
CA GLY A 77 -13.78 1.98 4.02
C GLY A 77 -12.31 2.31 4.32
N TRP A 78 -11.99 2.65 5.57
CA TRP A 78 -10.61 2.81 6.03
C TRP A 78 -10.10 1.50 6.61
N HIS A 79 -9.02 0.97 6.06
CA HIS A 79 -8.47 -0.33 6.46
C HIS A 79 -7.01 -0.18 6.80
N THR A 80 -6.53 -1.01 7.72
CA THR A 80 -5.12 -1.03 8.11
C THR A 80 -4.50 -2.36 7.72
N LEU A 81 -3.38 -2.29 7.02
CA LEU A 81 -2.56 -3.44 6.64
C LEU A 81 -1.16 -3.28 7.23
N SER A 82 -0.49 -4.38 7.53
CA SER A 82 0.93 -4.38 7.91
C SER A 82 1.73 -5.34 7.03
N PHE A 83 3.02 -5.07 6.93
CA PHE A 83 4.02 -6.09 6.60
C PHE A 83 4.36 -6.92 7.84
#